data_AF-A0A839V3F4-F1
#
_entry.id   AF-A0A839V3F4-F1
#
_cell.length_a   1.000
_cell.length_b   1.000
_cell.length_c   1.000
_cell.angle_alpha   90.00
_cell.angle_beta   90.00
_cell.angle_gamma   90.00
#
_symmetry.space_group_name_H-M   'P 1'
#
loop_
_entity.id
_entity.type
_entity.pdbx_description
1 polymer ?
#
loop_
_entity_poly.entity_id
_entity_poly.type
_entity_poly.pdbx_seq_one_letter_code
_entity_poly.pdbx_strand_id
1 'polypeptide(L)' 'MGAAQADLCRKHGISDATFYAWRSKYGGLEVSEAKRLKALEEENSKLKKLLAESMLDVSTLKELLAKNF' A
#
# COMPACT_ATOMS: atom_id res chain seq x y z
N MET A 1 -2.67 -4.51 25.89
CA MET A 1 -3.42 -3.25 26.04
C MET A 1 -2.43 -2.10 25.89
N GLY A 2 -2.77 -1.08 25.11
CA GLY A 2 -1.86 0.06 24.89
C GLY A 2 -1.57 0.80 26.21
N ALA A 3 -0.40 1.44 26.30
CA ALA A 3 -0.07 2.31 27.44
C ALA A 3 -1.10 3.44 27.56
N ALA A 4 -1.43 3.86 28.78
CA ALA A 4 -2.33 4.99 28.99
C ALA A 4 -1.70 6.26 28.40
N GLN A 5 -2.49 7.10 27.75
CA GLN A 5 -2.00 8.30 27.06
C GLN A 5 -1.24 9.25 28.02
N ALA A 6 -1.66 9.32 29.28
CA ALA A 6 -0.97 10.05 30.34
C ALA A 6 0.45 9.49 30.64
N ASP A 7 0.62 8.16 30.61
CA ASP A 7 1.93 7.53 30.81
C ASP A 7 2.85 7.80 29.62
N LEU A 8 2.30 7.83 28.40
CA LEU A 8 3.03 8.18 27.19
C LEU A 8 3.50 9.64 27.25
N CYS A 9 2.61 10.55 27.62
CA CYS A 9 2.93 11.98 27.74
C CYS A 9 3.99 12.24 28.81
N ARG A 10 3.87 11.59 29.97
CA ARG A 10 4.88 11.65 31.04
C ARG A 10 6.23 11.06 30.61
N LYS A 11 6.23 9.90 29.95
CA LYS A 11 7.44 9.23 29.48
C LYS A 11 8.21 10.06 28.45
N HIS A 12 7.49 10.75 27.57
CA HIS A 12 8.07 11.53 26.49
C HIS A 12 8.20 13.03 26.81
N GLY A 13 7.83 13.46 28.02
CA GLY A 13 7.92 14.85 28.45
C GLY A 13 7.05 15.81 27.63
N ILE A 14 5.96 15.31 27.03
CA ILE A 14 5.04 16.10 26.21
C ILE A 14 3.73 16.33 26.97
N SER A 15 3.07 17.46 26.69
CA SER A 15 1.74 17.72 27.24
C SER A 15 0.67 16.93 26.48
N ASP A 16 -0.45 16.66 27.15
CA ASP A 16 -1.63 16.04 26.52
C ASP A 16 -2.10 16.86 25.31
N ALA A 17 -2.08 18.19 25.41
CA ALA A 17 -2.44 19.10 24.32
C ALA A 17 -1.52 18.91 23.10
N THR A 18 -0.21 18.78 23.31
CA THR A 18 0.77 18.51 22.26
C THR A 18 0.51 17.14 21.60
N PHE A 19 0.24 16.12 22.41
CA PHE A 19 -0.09 14.78 21.92
C PHE A 19 -1.34 14.79 21.02
N TYR A 20 -2.43 15.45 21.44
CA TYR A 20 -3.64 15.54 20.62
C TYR A 20 -3.44 16.36 19.34
N ALA A 21 -2.63 17.43 19.38
CA ALA A 21 -2.29 18.20 18.19
C ALA A 21 -1.56 17.35 17.15
N TRP A 22 -0.58 16.54 17.57
CA TRP A 22 0.12 15.61 16.68
C TRP A 22 -0.77 14.48 16.21
N ARG A 23 -1.60 13.90 17.08
CA ARG A 23 -2.55 12.86 16.70
C ARG A 23 -3.54 13.35 15.64
N SER A 24 -4.02 14.58 15.77
CA SER A 24 -4.91 15.20 14.77
C SER A 24 -4.20 15.44 13.45
N LYS A 25 -2.95 15.93 13.49
CA LYS A 25 -2.17 16.26 12.28
C LYS A 25 -1.65 15.03 11.53
N TYR A 26 -1.18 14.01 12.24
CA TYR A 26 -0.44 12.89 11.66
C TYR A 26 -1.20 11.57 11.73
N GLY A 27 -2.15 11.40 12.67
CA GLY A 27 -2.87 10.13 12.82
C GLY A 27 -3.74 9.78 11.62
N GLY A 28 -4.26 10.77 10.89
CA GLY A 28 -4.96 10.55 9.62
C GLY A 28 -4.03 10.29 8.43
N LEU A 29 -2.81 10.82 8.47
CA LEU A 29 -1.82 10.69 7.40
C LEU A 29 -1.37 9.23 7.27
N GLU A 30 -0.96 8.61 8.38
CA GLU A 30 -0.49 7.21 8.38
C GLU A 30 -1.55 6.25 7.82
N VAL A 31 -2.82 6.46 8.19
CA VAL A 31 -3.94 5.66 7.67
C VAL A 31 -4.16 5.89 6.17
N SER A 32 -4.00 7.12 5.70
CA SER A 32 -4.14 7.45 4.27
C SER A 32 -3.01 6.85 3.43
N GLU A 33 -1.77 6.86 3.95
CA GLU A 33 -0.61 6.28 3.30
C GLU A 33 -0.72 4.76 3.23
N ALA A 34 -1.14 4.09 4.32
CA ALA A 34 -1.39 2.66 4.33
C ALA A 34 -2.47 2.24 3.33
N LYS A 35 -3.56 3.02 3.22
CA LYS A 35 -4.61 2.79 2.21
C LYS A 35 -4.09 2.96 0.78
N ARG A 36 -3.28 4.00 0.54
CA ARG A 36 -2.68 4.24 -0.78
C ARG A 36 -1.71 3.13 -1.17
N LEU A 37 -0.89 2.67 -0.23
CA LEU A 37 0.03 1.56 -0.45
C LEU A 37 -0.73 0.30 -0.87
N LYS A 38 -1.78 -0.07 -0.12
CA LYS A 38 -2.61 -1.22 -0.45
C LYS A 38 -3.24 -1.12 -1.84
N ALA A 39 -3.76 0.06 -2.21
CA ALA A 39 -4.34 0.28 -3.53
C ALA A 39 -3.30 0.13 -4.66
N LEU A 40 -2.09 0.64 -4.46
CA LEU A 40 -0.99 0.49 -5.42
C LEU A 40 -0.54 -0.98 -5.55
N GLU A 41 -0.50 -1.73 -4.44
CA GLU A 41 -0.18 -3.16 -4.46
C GLU A 41 -1.23 -3.96 -5.23
N GLU A 42 -2.52 -3.68 -5.01
CA GLU A 42 -3.63 -4.31 -5.75
C GLU A 42 -3.57 -4.00 -7.25
N GLU A 43 -3.34 -2.73 -7.62
CA GLU A 43 -3.20 -2.32 -9.02
C GLU A 43 -1.98 -2.97 -9.68
N ASN A 44 -0.84 -3.00 -9.00
CA ASN A 44 0.38 -3.63 -9.51
C ASN A 44 0.17 -5.13 -9.77
N SER A 45 -0.51 -5.82 -8.86
CA SER A 45 -0.87 -7.24 -9.01
C SER A 45 -1.76 -7.46 -10.23
N LYS A 46 -2.79 -6.63 -10.41
CA LYS A 46 -3.67 -6.69 -11.58
C LYS A 46 -2.91 -6.45 -12.89
N LEU A 47 -2.05 -5.44 -12.92
CA LEU A 47 -1.25 -5.11 -14.11
C LEU A 47 -0.28 -6.24 -14.48
N LYS A 48 0.38 -6.85 -13.49
CA LYS A 48 1.26 -8.01 -13.72
C LYS A 48 0.50 -9.21 -14.31
N LYS A 49 -0.71 -9.48 -13.80
CA LYS A 49 -1.56 -10.55 -14.33
C LYS A 49 -1.93 -10.30 -15.80
N LEU A 50 -2.42 -9.09 -16.11
CA LEU A 50 -2.79 -8.72 -17.48
C LEU A 50 -1.59 -8.78 -18.44
N LEU A 51 -0.41 -8.35 -17.97
CA LEU A 51 0.81 -8.44 -18.75
C LEU A 51 1.18 -9.90 -19.03
N ALA A 52 1.12 -10.77 -18.03
CA ALA A 52 1.42 -12.19 -18.21
C ALA A 52 0.46 -12.86 -19.20
N GLU A 53 -0.86 -12.60 -19.09
CA GLU A 53 -1.87 -13.08 -20.03
C GLU A 53 -1.57 -12.61 -21.45
N SER A 54 -1.30 -11.31 -21.64
CA SER A 54 -0.95 -10.76 -22.96
C SER A 54 0.33 -11.36 -23.54
N MET A 55 1.35 -11.60 -22.72
CA MET A 55 2.59 -12.24 -23.18
C MET A 55 2.36 -13.69 -23.62
N LEU A 56 1.47 -14.43 -22.95
CA LEU A 56 1.10 -15.79 -23.35
C LEU A 56 0.35 -15.80 -24.69
N ASP A 57 -0.59 -14.87 -24.90
CA ASP A 57 -1.31 -14.73 -26.16
C ASP A 57 -0.35 -14.42 -27.32
N VAL A 58 0.57 -13.48 -27.10
CA VAL A 58 1.61 -13.13 -28.08
C VAL A 58 2.51 -14.32 -28.40
N SER A 59 2.91 -15.10 -27.40
CA SER A 59 3.71 -16.32 -27.61
C SER A 59 2.96 -17.34 -28.46
N THR A 60 1.70 -17.59 -28.12
CA THR A 60 0.83 -18.55 -28.82
C THR A 60 0.64 -18.14 -30.28
N LEU A 61 0.38 -16.86 -30.55
CA LEU A 61 0.22 -16.35 -31.92
C LEU A 61 1.52 -16.50 -32.74
N LYS A 62 2.68 -16.24 -32.13
CA LYS A 62 3.98 -16.42 -32.79
C LYS A 62 4.25 -17.89 -33.13
N GLU A 63 3.93 -18.81 -32.22
CA GLU A 63 4.08 -20.25 -32.47
C GLU A 63 3.18 -20.75 -33.61
N LEU A 64 1.93 -20.28 -33.68
CA LEU A 64 1.02 -20.63 -34.77
C LEU A 64 1.54 -20.09 -36.11
N LEU A 65 2.03 -18.86 -36.15
CA LEU A 65 2.60 -18.28 -37.37
C LEU A 65 3.83 -19.07 -37.84
N ALA A 66 4.69 -19.50 -36.90
CA ALA A 66 5.89 -20.28 -37.22
C ALA A 66 5.59 -21.68 -37.76
N LYS A 67 4.43 -22.28 -37.45
CA LYS A 67 4.01 -23.60 -37.94
C LYS A 67 3.35 -23.56 -39.33
N ASN A 68 3.00 -22.37 -39.82
CA ASN A 68 2.36 -22.18 -41.13
C ASN A 68 3.36 -21.94 -42.28
N PHE A 69 4.66 -22.04 -42.00
CA PHE A 69 5.76 -22.04 -42.97
C PHE A 69 6.60 -23.31 -42.77
#